data_AF-B4FBL5-F1
#
_entry.id   AF-B4FBL5-F1
#
_cell.length_a   1.000
_cell.length_b   1.000
_cell.length_c   1.000
_cell.angle_alpha   90.00
_cell.angle_beta   90.00
_cell.angle_gamma   90.00
#
_symmetry.space_group_name_H-M   'P 1'
#
loop_
_entity.id
_entity.type
_entity.pdbx_description
1 polymer ?
#
loop_
_entity_poly.entity_id
_entity_poly.type
_entity_poly.pdbx_seq_one_letter_code
_entity_poly.pdbx_strand_id
1 'polypeptide(L)'
;MTRSCTRSCDGLELHFATNHIGHFLLTNLLLENMKKTCRDSGIEGRIVNLTSSAHSITYREGICFDKIHDPSSLNDFVAYGQSKLANILHSNELSRILKVSQAFVTE
;
A
#
# COMPACT_ATOMS: atom_id res chain seq x y z
N MET A 1 -12.57 -6.69 28.14
CA MET A 1 -11.92 -5.42 27.73
C MET A 1 -10.91 -5.74 26.65
N THR A 2 -11.34 -5.81 25.39
CA THR A 2 -10.44 -5.98 24.24
C THR A 2 -9.69 -4.67 24.03
N ARG A 3 -8.35 -4.71 24.10
CA ARG A 3 -7.53 -3.59 23.66
C ARG A 3 -7.82 -3.39 22.17
N SER A 4 -8.55 -2.33 21.83
CA SER A 4 -8.61 -1.85 20.45
C SER A 4 -7.19 -1.42 20.08
N CYS A 5 -6.49 -2.25 19.33
CA CYS A 5 -5.14 -1.95 18.87
C CYS A 5 -5.29 -1.00 17.68
N THR A 6 -5.33 0.30 17.94
CA THR A 6 -5.51 1.32 16.90
C THR A 6 -4.20 1.76 16.24
N ARG A 7 -3.05 1.34 16.78
CA ARG A 7 -1.70 1.69 16.28
C ARG A 7 -0.79 0.47 16.13
N SER A 8 0.08 0.50 15.12
CA SER A 8 1.21 -0.42 14.98
C SER A 8 2.35 -0.09 15.97
N CYS A 9 3.39 -0.92 16.01
CA CYS A 9 4.61 -0.66 16.78
C CYS A 9 5.35 0.61 16.33
N ASP A 10 5.15 1.04 15.08
CA ASP A 10 5.72 2.26 14.50
C ASP A 10 4.84 3.49 14.75
N GLY A 11 3.76 3.34 15.52
CA GLY A 11 2.86 4.44 15.90
C GLY A 11 1.87 4.89 14.83
N LEU A 12 1.78 4.16 13.71
CA LEU A 12 0.85 4.43 12.61
C LEU A 12 -0.49 3.74 12.85
N GLU A 13 -1.56 4.28 12.29
CA GLU A 13 -2.87 3.63 12.23
C GLU A 13 -2.75 2.20 11.68
N LEU A 14 -3.34 1.23 12.38
CA LEU A 14 -3.05 -0.19 12.20
C LEU A 14 -3.39 -0.71 10.79
N HIS A 15 -4.54 -0.34 10.22
CA HIS A 15 -4.92 -0.76 8.87
C HIS A 15 -3.97 -0.20 7.82
N PHE A 16 -3.63 1.09 7.91
CA PHE A 16 -2.71 1.74 6.99
C PHE A 16 -1.29 1.17 7.10
N ALA A 17 -0.82 0.95 8.33
CA ALA A 17 0.48 0.35 8.60
C ALA A 17 0.59 -1.06 7.96
N THR A 18 -0.42 -1.90 8.21
CA THR A 18 -0.41 -3.32 7.80
C THR A 18 -0.69 -3.47 6.31
N ASN A 19 -1.76 -2.84 5.82
CA ASN A 19 -2.26 -3.09 4.47
C ASN A 19 -1.52 -2.29 3.40
N HIS A 20 -0.89 -1.17 3.77
CA HIS A 20 -0.25 -0.27 2.82
C HIS A 20 1.24 -0.07 3.11
N ILE A 21 1.63 0.49 4.24
CA ILE A 21 3.05 0.86 4.49
C ILE A 21 3.97 -0.35 4.49
N GLY A 22 3.57 -1.45 5.15
CA GLY A 22 4.36 -2.68 5.14
C GLY A 22 4.56 -3.24 3.72
N HIS A 23 3.50 -3.23 2.91
CA HIS A 23 3.56 -3.71 1.52
C HIS A 23 4.36 -2.75 0.62
N PHE A 24 4.20 -1.44 0.77
CA PHE A 24 4.98 -0.43 0.08
C PHE A 24 6.48 -0.63 0.33
N LEU A 25 6.88 -0.79 1.59
CA LEU A 25 8.28 -1.02 1.94
C LEU A 25 8.78 -2.36 1.39
N LEU A 26 8.00 -3.44 1.55
CA LEU A 26 8.36 -4.77 1.03
C LEU A 26 8.59 -4.73 -0.49
N THR A 27 7.68 -4.09 -1.24
CA THR A 27 7.81 -3.92 -2.68
C THR A 27 9.10 -3.19 -3.05
N ASN A 28 9.42 -2.07 -2.38
CA ASN A 28 10.66 -1.32 -2.64
C ASN A 28 11.91 -2.15 -2.35
N LEU A 29 11.92 -2.93 -1.27
CA LEU A 29 13.05 -3.79 -0.90
C LEU A 29 13.27 -4.94 -1.89
N LEU A 30 12.19 -5.51 -2.44
CA LEU A 30 12.27 -6.61 -3.38
C LEU A 30 12.48 -6.18 -4.84
N LEU A 31 12.21 -4.91 -5.16
CA LEU A 31 12.08 -4.45 -6.54
C LEU A 31 13.35 -4.68 -7.38
N GLU A 32 14.53 -4.35 -6.84
CA GLU A 32 15.79 -4.53 -7.57
C GLU A 32 16.13 -6.01 -7.79
N ASN A 33 15.82 -6.87 -6.81
CA ASN A 33 15.98 -8.31 -6.95
C ASN A 33 15.03 -8.86 -8.03
N MET A 34 13.77 -8.42 -8.04
CA MET A 34 12.82 -8.81 -9.09
C MET A 34 13.31 -8.39 -10.47
N LYS A 35 13.71 -7.12 -10.64
CA LYS A 35 14.26 -6.62 -11.91
C LYS A 35 15.45 -7.43 -12.38
N LYS A 36 16.37 -7.79 -11.47
CA LYS A 36 17.52 -8.64 -11.79
C LYS A 36 17.07 -10.02 -12.26
N THR A 37 16.21 -10.70 -11.50
CA THR A 37 15.69 -12.02 -11.86
C THR A 37 14.98 -12.01 -13.21
N CYS A 38 14.19 -10.96 -13.52
CA CYS A 38 13.52 -10.84 -14.82
C CYS A 38 14.51 -10.67 -15.98
N ARG A 39 15.58 -9.90 -15.79
CA ARG A 39 16.66 -9.78 -16.80
C ARG A 39 17.40 -11.09 -17.00
N ASP A 40 17.74 -11.78 -15.91
CA ASP A 40 18.55 -13.01 -15.96
C ASP A 40 17.75 -14.19 -16.54
N SER A 41 16.45 -14.28 -16.23
CA SER A 41 15.56 -15.34 -16.70
C SER A 41 14.89 -15.06 -18.04
N GLY A 42 14.80 -13.79 -18.45
CA GLY A 42 14.00 -13.35 -19.60
C GLY A 42 12.49 -13.44 -19.39
N ILE A 43 12.02 -13.70 -18.16
CA ILE A 43 10.60 -13.82 -17.81
C ILE A 43 10.13 -12.54 -17.14
N GLU A 44 9.01 -11.99 -17.61
CA GLU A 44 8.39 -10.80 -17.03
C GLU A 44 7.85 -11.10 -15.63
N GLY A 45 8.22 -10.26 -14.65
CA GLY A 45 7.70 -10.30 -13.30
C GLY A 45 6.40 -9.51 -13.17
N ARG A 46 5.59 -9.85 -12.17
CA ARG A 46 4.37 -9.10 -11.85
C ARG A 46 4.27 -8.82 -10.35
N ILE A 47 3.89 -7.61 -10.00
CA ILE A 47 3.51 -7.22 -8.65
C ILE A 47 1.99 -6.96 -8.69
N VAL A 48 1.27 -7.40 -7.65
CA VAL A 48 -0.19 -7.30 -7.58
C VAL A 48 -0.59 -6.86 -6.18
N ASN A 49 -1.09 -5.64 -6.03
CA ASN A 49 -1.65 -5.16 -4.77
C ASN A 49 -3.14 -5.47 -4.67
N LEU A 50 -3.53 -6.23 -3.64
CA LEU A 50 -4.94 -6.56 -3.40
C LEU A 50 -5.69 -5.39 -2.74
N THR A 51 -6.78 -4.95 -3.39
CA THR A 51 -7.69 -3.91 -2.90
C THR A 51 -9.06 -4.47 -2.45
N SER A 52 -10.03 -3.60 -2.16
CA SER A 52 -11.41 -3.93 -1.76
C SER A 52 -12.37 -2.86 -2.27
N SER A 53 -13.66 -3.18 -2.43
CA SER A 53 -14.72 -2.19 -2.70
C SER A 53 -14.81 -1.09 -1.63
N ALA A 54 -14.32 -1.35 -0.42
CA ALA A 54 -14.24 -0.36 0.66
C ALA A 54 -13.35 0.85 0.33
N HIS A 55 -12.52 0.82 -0.73
CA HIS A 55 -11.73 1.98 -1.15
C HIS A 55 -12.60 3.22 -1.48
N SER A 56 -13.87 3.02 -1.84
CA SER A 56 -14.82 4.11 -2.08
C SER A 56 -15.42 4.69 -0.80
N ILE A 57 -15.24 4.00 0.33
CA ILE A 57 -15.75 4.38 1.65
C ILE A 57 -14.56 4.84 2.48
N THR A 58 -14.06 6.03 2.15
CA THR A 58 -12.90 6.67 2.78
C THR A 58 -13.18 8.16 3.01
N TYR A 59 -12.18 8.93 3.47
CA TYR A 59 -12.32 10.37 3.70
C TYR A 59 -12.65 11.10 2.39
N ARG A 60 -13.39 12.21 2.48
CA ARG A 60 -13.79 12.98 1.28
C ARG A 60 -12.58 13.58 0.57
N GLU A 61 -11.52 13.85 1.32
CA GLU A 61 -10.25 14.40 0.90
C GLU A 61 -9.32 13.32 0.30
N GLY A 62 -9.70 12.04 0.34
CA GLY A 62 -8.87 10.91 -0.09
C GLY A 62 -7.98 10.41 1.05
N ILE A 63 -6.64 10.49 0.87
CA ILE A 63 -5.69 10.09 1.90
C ILE A 63 -5.51 11.24 2.91
N CYS A 64 -5.96 11.02 4.14
CA CYS A 64 -5.81 11.92 5.26
C CYS A 64 -4.61 11.53 6.12
N PHE A 65 -3.47 12.17 5.90
CA PHE A 65 -2.21 11.85 6.58
C PHE A 65 -2.24 12.09 8.09
N ASP A 66 -2.94 13.13 8.55
CA ASP A 66 -3.08 13.43 9.97
C ASP A 66 -3.72 12.26 10.74
N LYS A 67 -4.71 11.61 10.10
CA LYS A 67 -5.44 10.46 10.66
C LYS A 67 -4.62 9.18 10.68
N ILE A 68 -3.56 9.09 9.88
CA ILE A 68 -2.61 7.97 9.93
C ILE A 68 -1.72 8.07 11.19
N HIS A 69 -1.36 9.28 11.61
CA HIS A 69 -0.53 9.51 12.81
C HIS A 69 -1.36 9.63 14.10
N ASP A 70 -2.61 10.10 14.00
CA ASP A 70 -3.53 10.21 15.14
C ASP A 70 -4.84 9.43 14.91
N PRO A 71 -4.88 8.15 15.30
CA PRO A 71 -6.04 7.30 15.12
C PRO A 71 -7.08 7.43 16.25
N SER A 72 -6.92 8.37 17.18
CA SER A 72 -7.76 8.50 18.38
C SER A 72 -9.25 8.76 18.11
N SER A 73 -9.60 9.17 16.89
CA SER A 73 -10.97 9.50 16.48
C SER A 73 -11.45 8.75 15.23
N LEU A 74 -10.87 7.59 14.90
CA LEU A 74 -11.16 6.92 13.62
C LEU A 74 -12.37 6.00 13.67
N ASN A 75 -13.07 5.98 12.55
CA ASN A 75 -13.94 4.88 12.19
C ASN A 75 -13.10 3.81 11.49
N ASP A 76 -12.99 2.62 12.08
CA ASP A 76 -12.17 1.51 11.57
C ASP A 76 -12.47 1.17 10.11
N PHE A 77 -13.73 1.27 9.69
CA PHE A 77 -14.12 0.97 8.31
C PHE A 77 -13.62 2.02 7.32
N VAL A 78 -13.62 3.30 7.72
CA VAL A 78 -13.07 4.41 6.92
C VAL A 78 -11.55 4.33 6.85
N ALA A 79 -10.88 3.99 7.97
CA ALA A 79 -9.44 3.77 8.03
C ALA A 79 -9.00 2.58 7.14
N TYR A 80 -9.76 1.49 7.20
CA TYR A 80 -9.59 0.36 6.29
C TYR A 80 -9.78 0.78 4.82
N GLY A 81 -10.85 1.50 4.51
CA GLY A 81 -11.12 2.03 3.17
C GLY A 81 -9.98 2.90 2.64
N GLN A 82 -9.43 3.79 3.48
CA GLN A 82 -8.24 4.59 3.15
C GLN A 82 -7.04 3.73 2.80
N SER A 83 -6.77 2.67 3.57
CA SER A 83 -5.66 1.75 3.27
C SER A 83 -5.82 1.05 1.91
N LYS A 84 -7.07 0.79 1.48
CA LYS A 84 -7.38 0.17 0.18
C LYS A 84 -7.35 1.16 -0.97
N LEU A 85 -7.71 2.42 -0.72
CA LEU A 85 -7.46 3.52 -1.65
C LEU A 85 -5.95 3.70 -1.87
N ALA A 86 -5.16 3.69 -0.81
CA ALA A 86 -3.70 3.83 -0.90
C ALA A 86 -3.06 2.73 -1.75
N ASN A 87 -3.55 1.48 -1.67
CA ASN A 87 -3.07 0.40 -2.54
C ASN A 87 -3.38 0.64 -4.02
N ILE A 88 -4.54 1.20 -4.37
CA ILE A 88 -4.87 1.57 -5.76
C ILE A 88 -3.93 2.66 -6.28
N LEU A 89 -3.74 3.71 -5.48
CA LEU A 89 -2.84 4.81 -5.83
C LEU A 89 -1.40 4.33 -6.00
N HIS A 90 -0.95 3.42 -5.13
CA HIS A 90 0.36 2.80 -5.22
C HIS A 90 0.52 1.96 -6.49
N SER A 91 -0.45 1.11 -6.84
CA SER A 91 -0.39 0.34 -8.09
C SER A 91 -0.31 1.27 -9.31
N ASN A 92 -1.09 2.34 -9.34
CA ASN A 92 -1.06 3.31 -10.44
C ASN A 92 0.32 3.97 -10.57
N GLU A 93 0.89 4.42 -9.45
CA GLU A 93 2.19 5.10 -9.46
C GLU A 93 3.35 4.13 -9.74
N LEU A 94 3.29 2.93 -9.17
CA LEU A 94 4.28 1.88 -9.44
C LEU A 94 4.26 1.47 -10.92
N SER A 95 3.08 1.27 -11.52
CA SER A 95 2.93 1.00 -12.96
C SER A 95 3.54 2.12 -13.81
N ARG A 96 3.34 3.39 -13.42
CA ARG A 96 3.95 4.55 -14.09
C ARG A 96 5.48 4.52 -14.00
N ILE A 97 6.04 4.29 -12.81
CA ILE A 97 7.49 4.24 -12.58
C ILE A 97 8.12 3.07 -13.35
N LEU A 98 7.52 1.89 -13.30
CA LEU A 98 8.04 0.69 -13.97
C LEU A 98 8.12 0.88 -15.48
N LYS A 99 7.07 1.48 -16.09
CA LYS A 99 7.04 1.83 -17.51
C LYS A 99 8.16 2.80 -17.89
N VAL A 100 8.38 3.86 -17.10
CA VAL A 100 9.47 4.82 -17.35
C VAL A 100 10.84 4.15 -17.25
N SER A 101 11.01 3.24 -16.28
CA SER A 101 12.27 2.51 -16.09
C SER A 101 12.50 1.36 -17.08
N GLN A 102 11.56 1.10 -18.00
CA GLN A 102 11.56 -0.06 -18.90
C GLN A 102 11.86 -1.38 -18.18
N ALA A 103 11.34 -1.51 -16.95
CA ALA A 103 11.52 -2.72 -16.17
C ALA A 103 10.71 -3.86 -16.81
N PHE A 104 11.29 -5.06 -16.88
CA PHE A 104 10.55 -6.30 -17.18
C PHE A 104 9.69 -6.76 -15.99
N VAL A 105 9.13 -5.80 -15.26
CA VAL A 105 8.24 -6.01 -14.13
C VAL A 105 7.02 -5.13 -14.38
N THR A 106 5.84 -5.72 -14.27
CA THR A 106 4.56 -5.02 -14.44
C THR A 106 3.78 -4.93 -13.13
N GLU A 107 2.98 -3.88 -13.04
CA GLU A 107 1.95 -3.64 -12.03
C GLU A 107 0.62 -3.40 -12.73
#